data_AF-A0A968U0N0-F1
#
_entry.id   AF-A0A968U0N0-F1
#
_cell.length_a   1.000
_cell.length_b   1.000
_cell.length_c   1.000
_cell.angle_alpha   90.00
_cell.angle_beta   90.00
_cell.angle_gamma   90.00
#
_symmetry.space_group_name_H-M   'P 1'
#
loop_
_entity.id
_entity.type
_entity.pdbx_description
1 polymer ?
#
loop_
_entity_poly.entity_id
_entity_poly.type
_entity_poly.pdbx_seq_one_letter_code
_entity_poly.pdbx_strand_id
1 'polypeptide(L)' 'MSQPHYDSITRLRLLETWLPLAQEENRACQWGYSAALLEGLILAAAPTLRHAQSTLEARATLWYYQRQMPYPPAEEMQ' A
#
# COMPACT_ATOMS: atom_id res chain seq x y z
N MET A 1 24.05 19.60 8.45
CA MET A 1 22.63 19.31 8.72
C MET A 1 22.21 18.24 7.74
N SER A 2 22.33 16.96 8.10
CA SER A 2 22.11 15.83 7.19
C SER A 2 21.01 14.96 7.74
N GLN A 3 19.80 15.05 7.18
CA GLN A 3 18.76 14.04 7.40
C GLN A 3 18.19 13.54 6.06
N PRO A 4 18.87 12.60 5.38
CA PRO A 4 18.27 11.80 4.32
C PRO A 4 17.88 10.36 4.75
N HIS A 5 18.13 9.95 6.01
CA HIS A 5 17.88 8.57 6.49
C HIS A 5 16.52 8.35 7.17
N TYR A 6 15.89 9.42 7.70
CA TYR A 6 14.65 9.28 8.48
C TYR A 6 13.45 8.88 7.63
N ASP A 7 13.43 9.33 6.37
CA ASP A 7 12.35 9.01 5.42
C ASP A 7 12.38 7.54 5.02
N SER A 8 13.57 7.00 4.72
CA SER A 8 13.77 5.60 4.31
C SER A 8 13.39 4.59 5.40
N ILE A 9 13.77 4.84 6.66
CA ILE A 9 13.41 3.94 7.77
C ILE A 9 11.90 3.99 8.03
N THR A 10 11.30 5.18 8.00
CA THR A 10 9.85 5.34 8.19
C THR A 10 9.08 4.64 7.07
N ARG A 11 9.58 4.74 5.83
CA ARG A 11 9.02 4.06 4.66
C ARG A 11 9.09 2.54 4.80
N LEU A 12 10.25 2.00 5.17
CA LEU A 12 10.43 0.56 5.35
C LEU A 12 9.48 0.01 6.41
N ARG A 13 9.38 0.66 7.57
CA ARG A 13 8.49 0.23 8.66
C ARG A 13 7.02 0.24 8.25
N LEU A 14 6.62 1.24 7.44
CA LEU A 14 5.28 1.31 6.88
C LEU A 14 5.01 0.12 5.96
N LEU A 15 5.93 -0.18 5.04
CA LEU A 15 5.80 -1.31 4.13
C LEU A 15 5.80 -2.64 4.89
N GLU A 16 6.72 -2.85 5.83
CA GLU A 16 6.76 -4.07 6.65
C GLU A 16 5.44 -4.29 7.42
N THR A 17 4.78 -3.22 7.87
CA THR A 17 3.52 -3.30 8.61
C THR A 17 2.33 -3.59 7.71
N TRP A 18 2.23 -2.90 6.55
CA TRP A 18 1.01 -2.89 5.75
C TRP A 18 1.07 -3.75 4.49
N LEU A 19 2.26 -4.14 4.03
CA LEU A 19 2.42 -4.98 2.84
C LEU A 19 1.75 -6.35 2.98
N PRO A 20 1.83 -7.07 4.13
CA PRO A 20 1.12 -8.34 4.27
C PRO A 20 -0.40 -8.18 4.13
N LEU A 21 -0.96 -7.10 4.69
CA LEU A 21 -2.38 -6.80 4.57
C LEU A 21 -2.76 -6.47 3.13
N ALA A 22 -1.99 -5.62 2.45
CA ALA A 22 -2.24 -5.26 1.06
C ALA A 22 -2.12 -6.47 0.12
N GLN A 23 -1.18 -7.38 0.36
CA GLN A 23 -1.04 -8.64 -0.40
C GLN A 23 -2.21 -9.59 -0.16
N GLU A 24 -2.74 -9.66 1.07
CA GLU A 24 -3.94 -10.45 1.36
C GLU A 24 -5.14 -9.90 0.58
N GLU A 25 -5.38 -8.60 0.63
CA GLU A 25 -6.50 -7.97 -0.08
C GLU A 25 -6.33 -8.08 -1.61
N ASN A 26 -5.11 -7.93 -2.13
CA ASN A 26 -4.80 -8.13 -3.55
C ASN A 26 -5.19 -9.54 -4.02
N ARG A 27 -4.90 -10.57 -3.22
CA ARG A 27 -5.27 -11.96 -3.52
C ARG A 27 -6.77 -12.21 -3.34
N ALA A 28 -7.35 -11.76 -2.24
CA ALA A 28 -8.75 -11.98 -1.90
C ALA A 28 -9.70 -11.26 -2.87
N CYS A 29 -9.36 -10.05 -3.30
CA CYS A 29 -10.15 -9.25 -4.22
C CYS A 29 -9.66 -9.32 -5.68
N GLN A 30 -8.63 -10.13 -5.96
CA GLN A 30 -8.07 -10.35 -7.28
C GLN A 30 -7.72 -9.04 -8.03
N TRP A 31 -7.13 -8.05 -7.33
CA TRP A 31 -6.78 -6.77 -7.95
C TRP A 31 -5.72 -6.92 -9.05
N GLY A 32 -4.88 -7.96 -8.97
CA GLY A 32 -3.82 -8.21 -9.96
C GLY A 32 -2.66 -7.23 -9.86
N TYR A 33 -2.44 -6.62 -8.69
CA TYR A 33 -1.39 -5.64 -8.50
C TYR A 33 -0.04 -6.33 -8.28
N SER A 34 0.99 -5.83 -8.97
CA SER A 34 2.39 -6.20 -8.74
C SER A 34 2.87 -5.70 -7.37
N ALA A 35 4.01 -6.22 -6.89
CA ALA A 35 4.60 -5.76 -5.64
C ALA A 35 4.85 -4.24 -5.65
N ALA A 36 5.36 -3.71 -6.77
CA ALA A 36 5.61 -2.28 -6.94
C ALA A 36 4.32 -1.43 -6.86
N LEU A 37 3.21 -1.92 -7.42
CA LEU A 37 1.91 -1.25 -7.33
C LEU A 37 1.35 -1.28 -5.90
N LEU A 38 1.51 -2.40 -5.19
CA LEU A 38 1.12 -2.48 -3.78
C LEU A 38 1.94 -1.55 -2.89
N GLU A 39 3.24 -1.46 -3.12
CA GLU A 39 4.10 -0.48 -2.44
C GLU A 39 3.61 0.95 -2.75
N GLY A 40 3.37 1.27 -4.02
CA GLY A 40 2.82 2.57 -4.43
C GLY A 40 1.49 2.90 -3.74
N LEU A 41 0.59 1.92 -3.65
CA LEU A 41 -0.70 2.03 -2.97
C LEU A 41 -0.52 2.34 -1.48
N ILE A 42 0.33 1.58 -0.79
CA ILE A 42 0.61 1.76 0.66
C ILE A 42 1.23 3.13 0.91
N LEU A 43 2.11 3.59 0.03
CA LEU A 43 2.76 4.89 0.16
C LEU A 43 1.80 6.04 -0.09
N ALA A 44 0.90 5.91 -1.07
CA ALA A 44 -0.17 6.89 -1.29
C ALA A 44 -1.14 6.96 -0.10
N ALA A 45 -1.45 5.80 0.48
CA ALA A 45 -2.32 5.67 1.65
C ALA A 45 -1.61 5.94 2.99
N ALA A 46 -0.28 6.13 3.00
CA ALA A 46 0.56 6.27 4.19
C ALA A 46 0.04 7.25 5.25
N PRO A 47 -0.34 8.50 4.90
CA PRO A 47 -0.82 9.44 5.92
C PRO A 47 -2.09 8.93 6.61
N THR A 48 -2.98 8.25 5.89
CA THR A 48 -4.23 7.72 6.43
C THR A 48 -4.01 6.42 7.20
N LEU A 49 -3.19 5.51 6.68
CA LEU A 49 -2.82 4.26 7.35
C LEU A 49 -2.12 4.48 8.69
N ARG A 50 -1.32 5.55 8.84
CA ARG A 50 -0.69 5.91 10.12
C ARG A 50 -1.70 6.23 11.23
N HIS A 51 -2.92 6.62 10.88
CA HIS A 51 -3.98 6.95 11.83
C HIS A 51 -5.01 5.82 11.99
N ALA A 52 -4.90 4.74 11.20
CA ALA A 52 -5.82 3.61 11.30
C ALA A 52 -5.65 2.93 12.67
N GLN A 53 -6.74 2.87 13.46
CA GLN A 53 -6.72 2.26 14.78
C GLN A 53 -7.13 0.78 14.75
N SER A 54 -7.58 0.30 13.59
CA SER A 54 -8.04 -1.06 13.39
C SER A 54 -7.68 -1.61 12.01
N THR A 55 -7.61 -2.94 11.92
CA THR A 55 -7.41 -3.65 10.64
C THR A 55 -8.53 -3.33 9.64
N LEU A 56 -9.76 -3.10 10.12
CA LEU A 56 -10.89 -2.76 9.26
C LEU A 56 -10.72 -1.38 8.61
N GLU A 57 -10.29 -0.36 9.38
CA GLU A 57 -9.99 0.97 8.84
C GLU A 57 -8.83 0.94 7.85
N ALA A 58 -7.80 0.14 8.14
CA ALA A 58 -6.68 -0.04 7.23
C ALA A 58 -7.13 -0.66 5.89
N ARG A 59 -7.97 -1.70 5.93
CA ARG A 59 -8.56 -2.31 4.71
C ARG A 59 -9.40 -1.30 3.93
N ALA A 60 -10.28 -0.58 4.61
CA ALA A 60 -11.12 0.44 3.98
C ALA A 60 -10.29 1.53 3.30
N THR A 61 -9.19 1.94 3.94
CA THR A 61 -8.22 2.89 3.37
C THR A 61 -7.58 2.31 2.11
N LEU A 62 -7.08 1.07 2.15
CA LEU A 62 -6.47 0.42 0.98
C LEU A 62 -7.45 0.34 -0.19
N TRP A 63 -8.71 -0.03 0.06
CA TRP A 63 -9.75 -0.10 -0.97
C TRP A 63 -10.06 1.28 -1.57
N TYR A 64 -10.16 2.31 -0.73
CA TYR A 64 -10.43 3.67 -1.18
C TYR A 64 -9.32 4.18 -2.13
N TYR A 65 -8.06 3.90 -1.82
CA TYR A 65 -6.93 4.28 -2.67
C TYR A 65 -6.81 3.38 -3.91
N GLN A 66 -7.11 2.09 -3.78
CA GLN A 66 -7.12 1.14 -4.89
C GLN A 66 -8.10 1.60 -5.98
N ARG A 67 -9.29 2.04 -5.61
CA ARG A 67 -10.30 2.56 -6.56
C ARG A 67 -9.89 3.84 -7.28
N GLN A 68 -8.93 4.58 -6.74
CA GLN A 68 -8.38 5.79 -7.34
C GLN A 68 -7.15 5.51 -8.20
N MET A 69 -6.51 4.36 -8.03
CA MET A 69 -5.46 3.92 -8.94
C MET A 69 -6.09 3.45 -10.26
N PRO A 70 -5.56 3.89 -11.41
CA PRO A 70 -5.93 3.29 -12.68
C PRO A 70 -5.59 1.79 -12.61
N TYR A 71 -6.51 0.95 -13.11
CA TYR A 71 -6.28 -0.49 -13.23
C TYR A 71 -4.95 -0.72 -13.96
N PRO A 72 -4.05 -1.60 -13.48
CA PRO A 72 -2.80 -1.84 -14.17
C PRO A 72 -3.09 -2.27 -15.61
N PRO A 73 -2.39 -1.69 -16.61
CA PRO A 73 -2.52 -2.16 -17.98
C PRO A 73 -2.20 -3.66 -18.00
N ALA A 74 -2.89 -4.41 -18.87
CA ALA A 74 -2.79 -5.87 -18.99
C ALA A 74 -1.35 -6.39 -19.23
N GLU A 75 -0.41 -5.49 -19.56
CA GLU A 75 1.00 -5.75 -19.80
C GLU A 75 1.78 -6.19 -18.54
N GLU A 76 1.32 -5.88 -17.33
CA GLU A 76 1.95 -6.35 -16.07
C GLU A 76 1.36 -7.66 -15.53
N MET A 77 0.49 -8.34 -16.30
CA MET A 77 -0.13 -9.63 -15.92
C MET A 77 0.62 -10.87 -16.44
N GLN A 78 1.82 -10.71 -16.98
CA GLN A 78 2.65 -11.79 -17.56
C GLN A 78 3.69 -12.34 -16.59
#